data_AF-A0A285UB34-F1
#
_entry.id   AF-A0A285UB34-F1
#
_cell.length_a   1.000
_cell.length_b   1.000
_cell.length_c   1.000
_cell.angle_alpha   90.00
_cell.angle_beta   90.00
_cell.angle_gamma   90.00
#
_symmetry.space_group_name_H-M   'P 1'
#
loop_
_entity.id
_entity.type
_entity.pdbx_description
1 polymer ?
#
loop_
_entity_poly.entity_id
_entity_poly.type
_entity_poly.pdbx_seq_one_letter_code
_entity_poly.pdbx_strand_id
1 'polypeptide(L)'
;MNVQVLTFKGIPYQIKLNDGEEHRRQLDDRFVNAVAEATLPEDNIIMGRKWEQSSTRYGTPEEVFTEVTEEINALYDDETLKEMVAEARQKQPPKPKEYRKVSVGEFKAAADWKERLNLLDHMENPGKDDYEVLSLALQDEKMQVRRTAVYLLAMIEDRETLQYLNIGLQDKAVPVRRTAGDGYSDLGFKEGLRDMYPLLDDRSPIVRWRAAMFIYEVGDEESLPHLYEYKEDQQYDVRLQKEMAIARIEKGEAAMGSVWKQIQERER
;
A
#
# COMPACT_ATOMS: atom_id res chain seq x y z
N MET A 1 3.92 1.97 -10.14
CA MET A 1 5.28 1.39 -10.18
C MET A 1 5.39 0.27 -9.16
N ASN A 2 5.87 -0.90 -9.58
CA ASN A 2 6.16 -2.01 -8.68
C ASN A 2 7.46 -1.71 -7.91
N VAL A 3 7.44 -1.84 -6.58
CA VAL A 3 8.59 -1.64 -5.70
C VAL A 3 9.07 -2.98 -5.16
N GLN A 4 10.36 -3.26 -5.38
CA GLN A 4 11.05 -4.42 -4.84
C GLN A 4 12.28 -3.97 -4.06
N VAL A 5 12.53 -4.63 -2.94
CA VAL A 5 13.72 -4.39 -2.12
C VAL A 5 14.62 -5.60 -2.22
N LEU A 6 15.88 -5.39 -2.58
CA LEU A 6 16.89 -6.42 -2.63
C LEU A 6 17.43 -6.61 -1.22
N THR A 7 17.31 -7.83 -0.71
CA THR A 7 17.82 -8.23 0.59
C THR A 7 18.91 -9.27 0.44
N PHE A 8 19.85 -9.31 1.38
CA PHE A 8 20.79 -10.42 1.57
C PHE A 8 20.78 -10.82 3.04
N LYS A 9 20.45 -12.10 3.32
CA LYS A 9 20.20 -12.60 4.69
C LYS A 9 19.20 -11.73 5.47
N GLY A 10 18.20 -11.18 4.77
CA GLY A 10 17.18 -10.28 5.33
C GLY A 10 17.58 -8.81 5.39
N ILE A 11 18.86 -8.45 5.23
CA ILE A 11 19.32 -7.05 5.27
C ILE A 11 19.04 -6.37 3.93
N PRO A 12 18.22 -5.30 3.87
CA PRO A 12 17.93 -4.59 2.64
C PRO A 12 19.13 -3.72 2.22
N TYR A 13 19.41 -3.59 0.92
CA TYR A 13 20.53 -2.72 0.46
C TYR A 13 20.33 -2.05 -0.90
N GLN A 14 19.26 -2.38 -1.64
CA GLN A 14 18.93 -1.74 -2.91
C GLN A 14 17.42 -1.75 -3.15
N ILE A 15 16.87 -0.65 -3.66
CA ILE A 15 15.49 -0.54 -4.11
C ILE A 15 15.47 -0.65 -5.63
N LYS A 16 14.48 -1.37 -6.16
CA LYS A 16 14.15 -1.39 -7.59
C LYS A 16 12.72 -0.97 -7.78
N LEU A 17 12.51 -0.05 -8.72
CA LEU A 17 11.21 0.40 -9.17
C LEU A 17 11.01 -0.02 -10.61
N ASN A 18 9.80 -0.43 -10.95
CA ASN A 18 9.41 -0.75 -12.32
C ASN A 18 8.09 -0.08 -12.68
N ASP A 19 8.12 0.81 -13.67
CA ASP A 19 6.98 1.54 -14.23
C ASP A 19 6.77 1.27 -15.72
N GLY A 20 7.38 0.19 -16.23
CA GLY A 20 7.61 -0.04 -17.66
C GLY A 20 9.09 0.07 -18.01
N GLU A 21 9.84 0.90 -17.27
CA GLU A 21 11.29 0.94 -17.25
C GLU A 21 11.83 0.53 -15.88
N GLU A 22 13.04 -0.04 -15.84
CA GLU A 22 13.66 -0.47 -14.60
C GLU A 22 14.55 0.63 -14.03
N HIS A 23 14.23 1.09 -12.81
CA HIS A 23 15.02 2.06 -12.05
C HIS A 23 15.60 1.39 -10.82
N ARG A 24 16.86 1.67 -10.48
CA ARG A 24 17.52 1.11 -9.29
C ARG A 24 18.20 2.20 -8.47
N ARG A 25 18.10 2.10 -7.14
CA ARG A 25 18.78 2.99 -6.19
C ARG A 25 19.38 2.17 -5.05
N GLN A 26 20.64 2.40 -4.76
CA GLN A 26 21.30 1.81 -3.60
C GLN A 26 20.85 2.53 -2.33
N LEU A 27 20.67 1.78 -1.24
CA LEU A 27 20.42 2.38 0.08
C LEU A 27 21.72 2.99 0.65
N ASP A 28 21.58 3.75 1.73
CA ASP A 28 22.70 4.41 2.40
C ASP A 28 23.81 3.43 2.79
N ASP A 29 25.06 3.92 2.88
CA ASP A 29 26.26 3.12 3.10
C ASP A 29 26.14 2.20 4.33
N ARG A 30 25.36 2.56 5.35
CA ARG A 30 25.13 1.72 6.54
C ARG A 30 24.54 0.34 6.19
N PHE A 31 23.65 0.27 5.21
CA PHE A 31 23.07 -1.00 4.74
C PHE A 31 24.08 -1.81 3.92
N VAL A 32 24.82 -1.13 3.06
CA VAL A 32 25.85 -1.74 2.21
C VAL A 32 26.96 -2.34 3.07
N ASN A 33 27.39 -1.59 4.09
CA ASN A 33 28.37 -2.02 5.08
C ASN A 33 27.81 -3.17 5.92
N ALA A 34 26.55 -3.12 6.37
CA ALA A 34 25.92 -4.23 7.08
C ALA A 34 25.88 -5.52 6.25
N VAL A 35 25.53 -5.44 4.96
CA VAL A 35 25.59 -6.60 4.04
C VAL A 35 27.02 -7.12 3.88
N ALA A 36 27.99 -6.24 3.71
CA ALA A 36 29.40 -6.61 3.61
C ALA A 36 29.88 -7.32 4.89
N GLU A 37 29.50 -6.79 6.06
CA GLU A 37 29.81 -7.38 7.36
C GLU A 37 29.11 -8.72 7.58
N ALA A 38 27.87 -8.89 7.11
CA ALA A 38 27.10 -10.12 7.22
C ALA A 38 27.56 -11.24 6.25
N THR A 39 28.39 -10.90 5.26
CA THR A 39 28.90 -11.84 4.25
C THR A 39 30.10 -12.62 4.78
N LEU A 40 29.98 -13.94 4.88
CA LEU A 40 31.05 -14.85 5.26
C LEU A 40 31.85 -15.30 4.02
N PRO A 41 33.11 -15.74 4.16
CA PRO A 41 33.94 -16.17 3.02
C PRO A 41 33.32 -17.29 2.16
N GLU A 42 32.48 -18.13 2.76
CA GLU A 42 31.75 -19.20 2.07
C GLU A 42 30.47 -18.75 1.35
N ASP A 43 29.99 -17.52 1.58
CA ASP A 43 28.74 -17.05 1.04
C ASP A 43 28.87 -16.65 -0.43
N ASN A 44 27.90 -17.07 -1.25
CA ASN A 44 27.71 -16.53 -2.58
C ASN A 44 26.61 -15.46 -2.56
N ILE A 45 27.00 -14.20 -2.39
CA ILE A 45 26.08 -13.07 -2.30
C ILE A 45 25.15 -12.93 -3.52
N ILE A 46 25.65 -13.27 -4.72
CA ILE A 46 24.88 -13.17 -5.96
C ILE A 46 23.73 -14.17 -5.97
N MET A 47 23.95 -15.36 -5.43
CA MET A 47 22.94 -16.41 -5.32
C MET A 47 22.06 -16.26 -4.07
N GLY A 48 22.60 -15.66 -3.00
CA GLY A 48 21.90 -15.52 -1.72
C GLY A 48 20.97 -14.32 -1.62
N ARG A 49 21.13 -13.31 -2.48
CA ARG A 49 20.26 -12.13 -2.52
C ARG A 49 18.87 -12.45 -3.06
N LYS A 50 17.83 -11.81 -2.53
CA LYS A 50 16.43 -11.99 -2.94
C LYS A 50 15.77 -10.65 -3.16
N TRP A 51 14.94 -10.58 -4.21
CA TRP A 51 14.02 -9.46 -4.38
C TRP A 51 12.76 -9.77 -3.57
N GLU A 52 12.53 -8.99 -2.53
CA GLU A 52 11.31 -9.05 -1.75
C GLU A 52 10.32 -8.02 -2.33
N GLN A 53 9.12 -8.48 -2.63
CA GLN A 53 8.05 -7.63 -3.12
C GLN A 53 7.58 -6.76 -1.97
N SER A 54 7.82 -5.46 -2.04
CA SER A 54 7.42 -4.54 -0.98
C SER A 54 5.99 -4.07 -1.22
N SER A 55 5.73 -3.42 -2.36
CA SER A 55 4.44 -2.77 -2.61
C SER A 55 4.33 -2.21 -4.04
N THR A 56 3.16 -1.66 -4.39
CA THR A 56 3.00 -0.82 -5.59
C THR A 56 2.87 0.65 -5.15
N ARG A 57 3.64 1.56 -5.75
CA ARG A 57 3.66 3.01 -5.44
C ARG A 57 3.39 3.84 -6.70
N TYR A 58 2.93 5.07 -6.53
CA TYR A 58 2.59 5.99 -7.62
C TYR A 58 3.22 7.36 -7.36
N GLY A 59 3.70 8.00 -8.42
CA GLY A 59 4.51 9.21 -8.37
C GLY A 59 5.67 9.10 -9.36
N THR A 60 6.55 10.10 -9.37
CA THR A 60 7.81 10.00 -10.11
C THR A 60 8.73 8.97 -9.43
N PRO A 61 9.67 8.36 -10.17
CA PRO A 61 10.66 7.47 -9.57
C PRO A 61 11.40 8.10 -8.38
N GLU A 62 11.72 9.39 -8.45
CA GLU A 62 12.42 10.11 -7.38
C GLU A 62 11.61 10.22 -6.09
N GLU A 63 10.34 10.60 -6.18
CA GLU A 63 9.44 10.70 -5.03
C GLU A 63 9.27 9.34 -4.35
N VAL A 64 9.03 8.30 -5.15
CA VAL A 64 8.83 6.93 -4.65
C VAL A 64 10.09 6.39 -4.01
N PHE A 65 11.27 6.61 -4.60
CA PHE A 65 12.51 6.20 -3.97
C PHE A 65 12.74 6.92 -2.64
N THR A 66 12.46 8.22 -2.57
CA THR A 66 12.62 9.01 -1.34
C THR A 66 11.73 8.46 -0.24
N GLU A 67 10.44 8.25 -0.55
CA GLU A 67 9.46 7.68 0.38
C GLU A 67 9.88 6.30 0.89
N VAL A 68 10.25 5.39 -0.02
CA VAL A 68 10.63 4.01 0.33
C VAL A 68 11.95 3.98 1.11
N THR A 69 12.90 4.84 0.77
CA THR A 69 14.15 4.97 1.53
C THR A 69 13.90 5.49 2.95
N GLU A 70 13.01 6.48 3.12
CA GLU A 70 12.64 6.97 4.46
C GLU A 70 11.96 5.88 5.30
N GLU A 71 11.08 5.08 4.70
CA GLU A 71 10.44 3.93 5.35
C GLU A 71 11.47 2.88 5.80
N ILE A 72 12.35 2.45 4.90
CA ILE A 72 13.40 1.48 5.22
C ILE A 72 14.35 2.06 6.29
N ASN A 73 14.68 3.34 6.21
CA ASN A 73 15.52 3.97 7.23
C ASN A 73 14.87 4.03 8.61
N ALA A 74 13.53 4.12 8.67
CA ALA A 74 12.78 4.11 9.93
C ALA A 74 12.63 2.70 10.52
N LEU A 75 12.49 1.68 9.67
CA LEU A 75 12.28 0.29 10.10
C LEU A 75 13.59 -0.43 10.47
N TYR A 76 14.71 -0.03 9.88
CA TYR A 76 16.01 -0.67 10.10
C TYR A 76 16.99 0.36 10.68
N ASP A 77 16.86 0.69 11.95
CA ASP A 77 17.83 1.58 12.62
C ASP A 77 19.20 0.91 12.82
N ASP A 78 20.17 1.65 13.36
CA ASP A 78 21.54 1.16 13.51
C ASP A 78 21.67 0.01 14.52
N GLU A 79 20.75 -0.09 15.49
CA GLU A 79 20.74 -1.18 16.46
C GLU A 79 20.19 -2.46 15.81
N THR A 80 19.06 -2.34 15.13
CA THR A 80 18.43 -3.40 14.33
C THR A 80 19.41 -3.96 13.30
N LEU A 81 20.12 -3.10 12.55
CA LEU A 81 21.10 -3.56 11.58
C LEU A 81 22.26 -4.34 12.22
N LYS A 82 22.75 -3.90 13.39
CA LYS A 82 23.82 -4.63 14.12
C LYS A 82 23.35 -6.00 14.58
N GLU A 83 22.13 -6.10 15.08
CA GLU A 83 21.52 -7.38 15.47
C GLU A 83 21.40 -8.32 14.27
N MET A 84 20.86 -7.82 13.15
CA MET A 84 20.75 -8.59 11.90
C MET A 84 22.11 -9.08 11.40
N VAL A 85 23.16 -8.25 11.45
CA VAL A 85 24.53 -8.66 11.08
C VAL A 85 25.04 -9.76 12.02
N ALA A 86 24.81 -9.63 13.32
CA ALA A 86 25.22 -10.63 14.30
C ALA A 86 24.51 -11.98 14.06
N GLU A 87 23.20 -11.96 13.78
CA GLU A 87 22.41 -13.15 13.45
C GLU A 87 22.86 -13.79 12.13
N ALA A 88 23.05 -12.97 11.09
CA ALA A 88 23.48 -13.41 9.76
C ALA A 88 24.86 -14.11 9.77
N ARG A 89 25.73 -13.75 10.71
CA ARG A 89 27.03 -14.40 10.93
C ARG A 89 26.94 -15.73 11.68
N GLN A 90 25.88 -15.95 12.46
CA GLN A 90 25.72 -17.15 13.29
C GLN A 90 25.21 -18.38 12.53
N LYS A 91 25.13 -18.35 11.18
CA LYS A 91 24.51 -19.39 10.31
C LYS A 91 23.07 -19.76 10.70
N GLN A 92 22.45 -18.95 11.54
CA GLN A 92 21.03 -19.06 11.86
C GLN A 92 20.27 -18.18 10.86
N PRO A 93 19.11 -18.64 10.37
CA PRO A 93 18.22 -17.73 9.65
C PRO A 93 17.90 -16.54 10.57
N PRO A 94 17.72 -15.32 10.02
CA PRO A 94 17.31 -14.17 10.83
C PRO A 94 16.06 -14.55 11.62
N LYS A 95 15.99 -14.13 12.88
CA LYS A 95 14.82 -14.43 13.70
C LYS A 95 13.57 -13.89 13.00
N PRO A 96 12.47 -14.67 12.97
CA PRO A 96 11.20 -14.13 12.53
C PRO A 96 10.88 -12.87 13.32
N LYS A 97 10.35 -11.86 12.65
CA LYS A 97 9.88 -10.64 13.29
C LYS A 97 8.86 -10.99 14.37
N GLU A 98 9.05 -10.47 15.58
CA GLU A 98 8.18 -10.76 16.72
C GLU A 98 6.94 -9.88 16.68
N TYR A 99 5.85 -10.42 16.18
CA TYR A 99 4.60 -9.69 16.12
C TYR A 99 3.94 -9.55 17.50
N ARG A 100 3.42 -8.36 17.78
CA ARG A 100 2.77 -8.05 19.07
C ARG A 100 1.66 -7.03 18.93
N LYS A 101 0.78 -7.00 19.93
CA LYS A 101 -0.22 -5.94 20.09
C LYS A 101 0.46 -4.65 20.50
N VAL A 102 -0.07 -3.52 20.02
CA VAL A 102 0.42 -2.18 20.34
C VAL A 102 -0.65 -1.46 21.15
N SER A 103 -0.31 -1.04 22.37
CA SER A 103 -1.24 -0.26 23.18
C SER A 103 -1.25 1.22 22.78
N VAL A 104 -2.36 1.89 23.06
CA VAL A 104 -2.48 3.36 22.91
C VAL A 104 -1.42 4.11 23.71
N GLY A 105 -1.07 3.60 24.90
CA GLY A 105 -0.04 4.19 25.75
C GLY A 105 1.34 4.14 25.10
N GLU A 106 1.74 2.99 24.56
CA GLU A 106 3.01 2.82 23.84
C GLU A 106 3.07 3.70 22.60
N PHE A 107 2.01 3.72 21.79
CA PHE A 107 1.96 4.53 20.57
C PHE A 107 2.09 6.04 20.87
N LYS A 108 1.46 6.53 21.94
CA LYS A 108 1.56 7.93 22.37
C LYS A 108 2.91 8.27 23.02
N ALA A 109 3.55 7.29 23.66
CA ALA A 109 4.84 7.48 24.33
C ALA A 109 6.03 7.44 23.37
N ALA A 110 5.84 6.92 22.15
CA ALA A 110 6.86 6.87 21.11
C ALA A 110 7.44 8.26 20.82
N ALA A 111 8.77 8.37 20.88
CA ALA A 111 9.50 9.63 20.84
C ALA A 111 9.35 10.34 19.49
N ASP A 112 9.29 9.59 18.41
CA ASP A 112 9.13 10.11 17.06
C ASP A 112 8.26 9.20 16.17
N TRP A 113 8.06 9.64 14.94
CA TRP A 113 7.25 8.91 13.96
C TRP A 113 7.86 7.59 13.51
N LYS A 114 9.19 7.41 13.62
CA LYS A 114 9.87 6.18 13.23
C LYS A 114 9.58 5.09 14.24
N GLU A 115 9.62 5.43 15.53
CA GLU A 115 9.18 4.53 16.59
C GLU A 115 7.71 4.15 16.41
N ARG A 116 6.83 5.12 16.09
CA ARG A 116 5.42 4.83 15.80
C ARG A 116 5.23 3.92 14.59
N LEU A 117 5.96 4.17 13.50
CA LEU A 117 5.91 3.31 12.32
C LEU A 117 6.41 1.90 12.64
N ASN A 118 7.50 1.79 13.40
CA ASN A 118 8.06 0.51 13.84
C ASN A 118 7.06 -0.26 14.73
N LEU A 119 6.35 0.40 15.64
CA LEU A 119 5.29 -0.23 16.44
C LEU A 119 4.21 -0.83 15.54
N LEU A 120 3.70 -0.06 14.58
CA LEU A 120 2.67 -0.52 13.64
C LEU A 120 3.16 -1.68 12.75
N ASP A 121 4.41 -1.64 12.32
CA ASP A 121 5.02 -2.67 11.49
C ASP A 121 5.05 -4.04 12.21
N HIS A 122 5.09 -4.06 13.54
CA HIS A 122 5.03 -5.29 14.35
C HIS A 122 3.61 -5.82 14.60
N MET A 123 2.58 -5.22 14.00
CA MET A 123 1.21 -5.74 14.05
C MET A 123 0.95 -6.71 12.88
N GLU A 124 0.78 -8.00 13.15
CA GLU A 124 0.52 -9.00 12.09
C GLU A 124 -0.96 -9.18 11.76
N ASN A 125 -1.81 -9.21 12.80
CA ASN A 125 -3.23 -9.51 12.67
C ASN A 125 -4.04 -8.53 13.52
N PRO A 126 -4.21 -7.28 13.05
CA PRO A 126 -4.98 -6.30 13.78
C PRO A 126 -6.44 -6.75 13.90
N GLY A 127 -7.06 -6.43 15.02
CA GLY A 127 -8.47 -6.71 15.31
C GLY A 127 -9.22 -5.45 15.73
N LYS A 128 -10.50 -5.59 16.06
CA LYS A 128 -11.34 -4.46 16.51
C LYS A 128 -10.81 -3.75 17.75
N ASP A 129 -10.13 -4.50 18.62
CA ASP A 129 -9.44 -3.99 19.80
C ASP A 129 -8.30 -3.01 19.45
N ASP A 130 -7.81 -3.04 18.21
CA ASP A 130 -6.77 -2.13 17.72
C ASP A 130 -7.35 -0.86 17.07
N TYR A 131 -8.68 -0.68 16.95
CA TYR A 131 -9.25 0.51 16.31
C TYR A 131 -8.82 1.82 16.99
N GLU A 132 -8.63 1.83 18.31
CA GLU A 132 -8.24 3.05 19.03
C GLU A 132 -6.82 3.49 18.65
N VAL A 133 -5.85 2.56 18.64
CA VAL A 133 -4.48 2.88 18.19
C VAL A 133 -4.46 3.16 16.68
N LEU A 134 -5.26 2.41 15.92
CA LEU A 134 -5.66 2.58 14.52
C LEU A 134 -5.95 4.05 14.17
N SER A 135 -6.96 4.56 14.88
CA SER A 135 -7.52 5.90 14.71
C SER A 135 -6.53 7.00 15.07
N LEU A 136 -5.70 6.78 16.10
CA LEU A 136 -4.63 7.72 16.45
C LEU A 136 -3.56 7.77 15.35
N ALA A 137 -3.18 6.63 14.81
CA ALA A 137 -2.19 6.56 13.74
C ALA A 137 -2.68 7.20 12.43
N LEU A 138 -3.98 7.16 12.14
CA LEU A 138 -4.60 7.92 11.03
C LEU A 138 -4.47 9.44 11.18
N GLN A 139 -4.18 9.97 12.37
CA GLN A 139 -4.00 11.40 12.61
C GLN A 139 -2.53 11.82 12.67
N ASP A 140 -1.60 10.90 12.42
CA ASP A 140 -0.17 11.18 12.52
C ASP A 140 0.29 12.26 11.52
N GLU A 141 1.26 13.08 11.93
CA GLU A 141 1.82 14.10 11.06
C GLU A 141 2.50 13.51 9.81
N LYS A 142 3.10 12.32 9.93
CA LYS A 142 3.81 11.63 8.86
C LYS A 142 2.90 10.74 8.04
N MET A 143 3.03 10.90 6.73
CA MET A 143 2.23 10.18 5.74
C MET A 143 2.45 8.68 5.79
N GLN A 144 3.68 8.23 6.07
CA GLN A 144 4.04 6.82 6.20
C GLN A 144 3.25 6.14 7.32
N VAL A 145 3.17 6.77 8.50
CA VAL A 145 2.40 6.24 9.66
C VAL A 145 0.92 6.15 9.31
N ARG A 146 0.34 7.23 8.74
CA ARG A 146 -1.07 7.23 8.33
C ARG A 146 -1.39 6.15 7.30
N ARG A 147 -0.53 5.96 6.29
CA ARG A 147 -0.73 4.94 5.26
C ARG A 147 -0.64 3.52 5.84
N THR A 148 0.32 3.27 6.72
CA THR A 148 0.44 1.97 7.42
C THR A 148 -0.80 1.70 8.28
N ALA A 149 -1.34 2.72 8.95
CA ALA A 149 -2.60 2.59 9.70
C ALA A 149 -3.76 2.18 8.79
N VAL A 150 -3.92 2.81 7.62
CA VAL A 150 -4.95 2.42 6.64
C VAL A 150 -4.76 0.99 6.16
N TYR A 151 -3.52 0.57 5.87
CA TYR A 151 -3.22 -0.81 5.46
C TYR A 151 -3.63 -1.82 6.54
N LEU A 152 -3.25 -1.57 7.81
CA LEU A 152 -3.61 -2.43 8.93
C LEU A 152 -5.13 -2.44 9.17
N LEU A 153 -5.80 -1.30 9.03
CA LEU A 153 -7.27 -1.23 9.10
C LEU A 153 -7.90 -2.11 8.02
N ALA A 154 -7.40 -2.09 6.79
CA ALA A 154 -7.94 -2.92 5.70
C ALA A 154 -7.81 -4.44 5.95
N MET A 155 -6.88 -4.86 6.80
CA MET A 155 -6.75 -6.26 7.24
C MET A 155 -7.84 -6.66 8.26
N ILE A 156 -8.51 -5.69 8.88
CA ILE A 156 -9.64 -5.93 9.77
C ILE A 156 -10.89 -6.11 8.91
N GLU A 157 -11.20 -7.36 8.57
CA GLU A 157 -12.32 -7.81 7.72
C GLU A 157 -13.72 -7.61 8.36
N ASP A 158 -14.01 -6.41 8.86
CA ASP A 158 -15.27 -6.06 9.51
C ASP A 158 -15.89 -4.78 8.92
N ARG A 159 -17.21 -4.73 8.84
CA ARG A 159 -17.95 -3.59 8.27
C ARG A 159 -17.72 -2.29 9.04
N GLU A 160 -17.47 -2.38 10.34
CA GLU A 160 -17.15 -1.24 11.20
C GLU A 160 -15.85 -0.54 10.78
N THR A 161 -14.95 -1.25 10.09
CA THR A 161 -13.69 -0.72 9.54
C THR A 161 -13.92 0.40 8.53
N LEU A 162 -15.03 0.39 7.79
CA LEU A 162 -15.32 1.39 6.75
C LEU A 162 -15.27 2.82 7.28
N GLN A 163 -15.75 3.08 8.49
CA GLN A 163 -15.72 4.43 9.06
C GLN A 163 -14.29 4.97 9.25
N TYR A 164 -13.34 4.07 9.52
CA TYR A 164 -11.92 4.42 9.69
C TYR A 164 -11.23 4.56 8.33
N LEU A 165 -11.53 3.69 7.37
CA LEU A 165 -11.01 3.83 6.01
C LEU A 165 -11.51 5.10 5.33
N ASN A 166 -12.74 5.56 5.62
CA ASN A 166 -13.27 6.84 5.12
C ASN A 166 -12.39 8.04 5.54
N ILE A 167 -11.83 8.01 6.76
CA ILE A 167 -10.84 9.02 7.19
C ILE A 167 -9.62 8.99 6.25
N GLY A 168 -9.13 7.79 5.90
CA GLY A 168 -8.06 7.62 4.93
C GLY A 168 -8.40 8.10 3.51
N LEU A 169 -9.65 7.90 3.06
CA LEU A 169 -10.14 8.43 1.77
C LEU A 169 -10.14 9.97 1.72
N GLN A 170 -10.13 10.65 2.86
CA GLN A 170 -10.11 12.11 2.96
C GLN A 170 -8.70 12.68 3.21
N ASP A 171 -7.67 11.84 3.23
CA ASP A 171 -6.31 12.27 3.53
C ASP A 171 -5.76 13.27 2.52
N LYS A 172 -4.94 14.22 2.99
CA LYS A 172 -4.24 15.18 2.13
C LYS A 172 -3.31 14.52 1.11
N ALA A 173 -2.72 13.37 1.46
CA ALA A 173 -1.75 12.66 0.65
C ALA A 173 -2.43 11.61 -0.25
N VAL A 174 -2.16 11.69 -1.56
CA VAL A 174 -2.66 10.74 -2.56
C VAL A 174 -2.35 9.27 -2.21
N PRO A 175 -1.14 8.91 -1.74
CA PRO A 175 -0.85 7.52 -1.39
C PRO A 175 -1.77 6.95 -0.31
N VAL A 176 -2.17 7.77 0.68
CA VAL A 176 -3.07 7.35 1.77
C VAL A 176 -4.49 7.15 1.24
N ARG A 177 -5.03 8.11 0.47
CA ARG A 177 -6.36 7.97 -0.15
C ARG A 177 -6.46 6.74 -1.04
N ARG A 178 -5.42 6.48 -1.82
CA ARG A 178 -5.35 5.29 -2.68
C ARG A 178 -5.29 4.00 -1.87
N THR A 179 -4.48 3.93 -0.81
CA THR A 179 -4.45 2.75 0.07
C THR A 179 -5.81 2.52 0.75
N ALA A 180 -6.52 3.58 1.10
CA ALA A 180 -7.88 3.45 1.63
C ALA A 180 -8.83 2.90 0.56
N GLY A 181 -8.78 3.43 -0.66
CA GLY A 181 -9.56 2.90 -1.79
C GLY A 181 -9.26 1.41 -2.09
N ASP A 182 -7.99 1.00 -2.01
CA ASP A 182 -7.61 -0.42 -2.09
C ASP A 182 -8.27 -1.23 -0.97
N GLY A 183 -8.21 -0.73 0.28
CA GLY A 183 -8.86 -1.38 1.42
C GLY A 183 -10.38 -1.52 1.27
N TYR A 184 -11.07 -0.55 0.67
CA TYR A 184 -12.50 -0.69 0.36
C TYR A 184 -12.75 -1.84 -0.63
N SER A 185 -11.94 -1.95 -1.69
CA SER A 185 -12.02 -3.07 -2.65
C SER A 185 -11.70 -4.42 -2.02
N ASP A 186 -10.66 -4.49 -1.18
CA ASP A 186 -10.28 -5.72 -0.48
C ASP A 186 -11.41 -6.21 0.45
N LEU A 187 -12.09 -5.28 1.13
CA LEU A 187 -13.24 -5.61 2.00
C LEU A 187 -14.53 -5.91 1.22
N GLY A 188 -14.75 -5.26 0.07
CA GLY A 188 -15.88 -5.55 -0.83
C GLY A 188 -17.28 -5.25 -0.26
N PHE A 189 -17.40 -4.45 0.80
CA PHE A 189 -18.70 -4.13 1.40
C PHE A 189 -19.43 -3.03 0.63
N LYS A 190 -20.59 -3.36 0.06
CA LYS A 190 -21.44 -2.44 -0.72
C LYS A 190 -21.79 -1.14 0.01
N GLU A 191 -21.87 -1.16 1.33
CA GLU A 191 -22.11 0.02 2.19
C GLU A 191 -21.06 1.12 1.97
N GLY A 192 -19.86 0.75 1.51
CA GLY A 192 -18.79 1.69 1.17
C GLY A 192 -19.03 2.51 -0.10
N LEU A 193 -20.05 2.19 -0.91
CA LEU A 193 -20.35 2.92 -2.15
C LEU A 193 -20.55 4.42 -1.92
N ARG A 194 -21.22 4.79 -0.82
CA ARG A 194 -21.49 6.19 -0.47
C ARG A 194 -20.21 6.99 -0.24
N ASP A 195 -19.18 6.36 0.32
CA ASP A 195 -17.88 7.00 0.57
C ASP A 195 -17.05 7.10 -0.72
N MET A 196 -17.28 6.19 -1.68
CA MET A 196 -16.52 6.10 -2.92
C MET A 196 -17.07 7.00 -4.05
N TYR A 197 -18.36 7.35 -4.05
CA TYR A 197 -18.92 8.24 -5.08
C TYR A 197 -18.21 9.60 -5.20
N PRO A 198 -17.92 10.34 -4.11
CA PRO A 198 -17.21 11.61 -4.20
C PRO A 198 -15.80 11.48 -4.80
N LEU A 199 -15.17 10.32 -4.68
CA LEU A 199 -13.82 10.08 -5.20
C LEU A 199 -13.77 9.90 -6.71
N LEU A 200 -14.92 9.78 -7.40
CA LEU A 200 -14.99 9.82 -8.86
C LEU A 200 -14.55 11.17 -9.46
N ASP A 201 -14.44 12.20 -8.62
CA ASP A 201 -13.94 13.56 -8.93
C ASP A 201 -12.65 13.93 -8.19
N ASP A 202 -11.95 12.95 -7.59
CA ASP A 202 -10.69 13.23 -6.89
C ASP A 202 -9.68 13.89 -7.84
N ARG A 203 -8.88 14.84 -7.32
CA ARG A 203 -7.83 15.53 -8.09
C ARG A 203 -6.81 14.55 -8.69
N SER A 204 -6.62 13.40 -8.05
CA SER A 204 -5.69 12.37 -8.48
C SER A 204 -6.37 11.32 -9.35
N PRO A 205 -5.89 11.09 -10.59
CA PRO A 205 -6.46 10.09 -11.48
C PRO A 205 -6.46 8.67 -10.91
N ILE A 206 -5.44 8.30 -10.12
CA ILE A 206 -5.38 6.96 -9.52
C ILE A 206 -6.47 6.76 -8.45
N VAL A 207 -6.84 7.81 -7.72
CA VAL A 207 -7.94 7.73 -6.74
C VAL A 207 -9.28 7.63 -7.45
N ARG A 208 -9.50 8.41 -8.52
CA ARG A 208 -10.69 8.28 -9.37
C ARG A 208 -10.82 6.89 -10.00
N TRP A 209 -9.70 6.33 -10.47
CA TRP A 209 -9.67 4.97 -10.99
C TRP A 209 -10.08 3.95 -9.93
N ARG A 210 -9.57 4.07 -8.71
CA ARG A 210 -9.94 3.18 -7.59
C ARG A 210 -11.40 3.29 -7.21
N ALA A 211 -11.96 4.51 -7.19
CA ALA A 211 -13.39 4.72 -7.01
C ALA A 211 -14.22 3.99 -8.07
N ALA A 212 -13.87 4.17 -9.35
CA ALA A 212 -14.55 3.50 -10.46
C ALA A 212 -14.38 1.97 -10.44
N MET A 213 -13.23 1.47 -10.00
CA MET A 213 -12.97 0.02 -9.85
C MET A 213 -13.84 -0.59 -8.77
N PHE A 214 -13.90 0.01 -7.58
CA PHE A 214 -14.76 -0.48 -6.51
C PHE A 214 -16.25 -0.46 -6.91
N ILE A 215 -16.71 0.62 -7.56
CA ILE A 215 -18.09 0.70 -8.06
C ILE A 215 -18.34 -0.34 -9.15
N TYR A 216 -17.35 -0.66 -10.00
CA TYR A 216 -17.46 -1.78 -10.93
C TYR A 216 -17.62 -3.13 -10.19
N GLU A 217 -16.93 -3.33 -9.08
CA GLU A 217 -16.99 -4.59 -8.32
C GLU A 217 -18.33 -4.77 -7.62
N VAL A 218 -18.78 -3.76 -6.86
CA VAL A 218 -19.92 -3.89 -5.93
C VAL A 218 -21.12 -2.98 -6.22
N GLY A 219 -20.98 -2.05 -7.17
CA GLY A 219 -22.01 -1.06 -7.51
C GLY A 219 -23.22 -1.66 -8.22
N ASP A 220 -24.37 -1.04 -8.03
CA ASP A 220 -25.65 -1.39 -8.63
C ASP A 220 -26.29 -0.19 -9.33
N GLU A 221 -27.57 -0.29 -9.69
CA GLU A 221 -28.30 0.78 -10.38
C GLU A 221 -28.24 2.14 -9.66
N GLU A 222 -28.16 2.15 -8.32
CA GLU A 222 -28.02 3.39 -7.53
C GLU A 222 -26.70 4.11 -7.81
N SER A 223 -25.70 3.41 -8.35
CA SER A 223 -24.39 3.98 -8.69
C SER A 223 -24.35 4.66 -10.06
N LEU A 224 -25.32 4.39 -10.94
CA LEU A 224 -25.33 4.93 -12.32
C LEU A 224 -25.35 6.46 -12.37
N PRO A 225 -26.18 7.19 -11.59
CA PRO A 225 -26.18 8.66 -11.63
C PRO A 225 -24.80 9.25 -11.33
N HIS A 226 -24.08 8.69 -10.37
CA HIS A 226 -22.73 9.13 -9.98
C HIS A 226 -21.69 8.83 -11.07
N LEU A 227 -21.74 7.64 -11.68
CA LEU A 227 -20.83 7.30 -12.77
C LEU A 227 -21.07 8.16 -14.01
N TYR A 228 -22.32 8.48 -14.33
CA TYR A 228 -22.64 9.36 -15.46
C TYR A 228 -22.23 10.80 -15.23
N GLU A 229 -22.38 11.31 -14.00
CA GLU A 229 -21.94 12.66 -13.61
C GLU A 229 -20.45 12.86 -13.91
N TYR A 230 -19.61 11.85 -13.64
CA TYR A 230 -18.16 11.90 -13.83
C TYR A 230 -17.65 11.02 -14.97
N LYS A 231 -18.50 10.66 -15.93
CA LYS A 231 -18.16 9.69 -17.00
C LYS A 231 -16.95 10.12 -17.82
N GLU A 232 -16.91 11.39 -18.19
CA GLU A 232 -15.78 11.94 -18.93
C GLU A 232 -14.58 12.11 -18.01
N ASP A 233 -13.41 11.69 -18.48
CA ASP A 233 -12.17 11.82 -17.73
C ASP A 233 -11.01 12.10 -18.68
N GLN A 234 -10.08 12.97 -18.28
CA GLN A 234 -8.90 13.30 -19.08
C GLN A 234 -7.94 12.10 -19.18
N GLN A 235 -7.93 11.24 -18.16
CA GLN A 235 -7.09 10.05 -18.13
C GLN A 235 -7.85 8.88 -18.74
N TYR A 236 -7.31 8.34 -19.84
CA TYR A 236 -7.91 7.26 -20.63
C TYR A 236 -8.33 6.07 -19.75
N ASP A 237 -7.42 5.57 -18.90
CA ASP A 237 -7.67 4.40 -18.05
C ASP A 237 -8.81 4.63 -17.06
N VAL A 238 -8.95 5.86 -16.56
CA VAL A 238 -10.03 6.23 -15.63
C VAL A 238 -11.36 6.25 -16.36
N ARG A 239 -11.41 6.89 -17.53
CA ARG A 239 -12.61 6.93 -18.38
C ARG A 239 -13.05 5.52 -18.76
N LEU A 240 -12.13 4.69 -19.23
CA LEU A 240 -12.39 3.29 -19.58
C LEU A 240 -12.97 2.51 -18.40
N GLN A 241 -12.37 2.66 -17.20
CA GLN A 241 -12.86 1.98 -16.00
C GLN A 241 -14.29 2.42 -15.61
N LYS A 242 -14.60 3.72 -15.71
CA LYS A 242 -15.95 4.25 -15.46
C LYS A 242 -16.96 3.71 -16.48
N GLU A 243 -16.60 3.66 -17.77
CA GLU A 243 -17.43 3.08 -18.81
C GLU A 243 -17.68 1.58 -18.59
N MET A 244 -16.66 0.84 -18.15
CA MET A 244 -16.81 -0.56 -17.78
C MET A 244 -17.77 -0.73 -16.60
N ALA A 245 -17.69 0.11 -15.57
CA ALA A 245 -18.62 0.11 -14.43
C ALA A 245 -20.07 0.35 -14.89
N ILE A 246 -20.30 1.38 -15.71
CA ILE A 246 -21.61 1.69 -16.29
C ILE A 246 -22.14 0.48 -17.08
N ALA A 247 -21.35 -0.01 -18.04
CA ALA A 247 -21.77 -1.11 -18.92
C ALA A 247 -22.07 -2.41 -18.16
N ARG A 248 -21.32 -2.69 -17.08
CA ARG A 248 -21.57 -3.83 -16.19
C ARG A 248 -22.91 -3.68 -15.47
N ILE A 249 -23.16 -2.51 -14.89
CA ILE A 249 -24.36 -2.25 -14.10
C ILE A 249 -25.61 -2.25 -15.00
N GLU A 250 -25.58 -1.56 -16.14
CA GLU A 250 -26.72 -1.49 -17.07
C GLU A 250 -27.12 -2.86 -17.65
N LYS A 251 -26.15 -3.75 -17.88
CA LYS A 251 -26.38 -5.07 -18.49
C LYS A 251 -26.64 -6.17 -17.47
N GLY A 252 -26.51 -5.87 -16.17
CA GLY A 252 -26.58 -6.82 -15.08
C GLY A 252 -25.43 -7.83 -15.04
N GLU A 253 -25.35 -8.60 -13.95
CA GLU A 253 -24.27 -9.56 -13.68
C GLU A 253 -24.09 -10.65 -14.78
N ALA A 254 -25.11 -10.86 -15.62
CA ALA A 254 -25.08 -11.84 -16.72
C ALA A 254 -24.13 -11.49 -17.89
N ALA A 255 -23.56 -10.28 -17.93
CA ALA A 255 -22.82 -9.77 -19.08
C ALA A 255 -21.28 -9.84 -18.99
N MET A 256 -20.71 -10.38 -17.90
CA MET A 256 -19.27 -10.32 -17.57
C MET A 256 -18.29 -10.78 -18.68
N GLY A 257 -18.73 -11.54 -19.69
CA GLY A 257 -17.86 -11.99 -20.79
C GLY A 257 -17.90 -11.15 -22.08
N SER A 258 -18.92 -10.30 -22.30
CA SER A 258 -19.17 -9.68 -23.62
C SER A 258 -18.68 -8.24 -23.77
N VAL A 259 -18.51 -7.52 -22.65
CA VAL A 259 -18.18 -6.09 -22.65
C VAL A 259 -16.77 -5.82 -23.17
N TRP A 260 -15.80 -6.65 -22.76
CA TRP A 260 -14.40 -6.53 -23.19
C TRP A 260 -14.24 -6.62 -24.71
N LYS A 261 -15.05 -7.47 -25.35
CA LYS A 261 -15.04 -7.68 -26.80
C LYS A 261 -15.70 -6.53 -27.57
N GLN A 262 -16.77 -5.94 -27.00
CA GLN A 262 -17.48 -4.81 -27.61
C GLN A 262 -16.73 -3.49 -27.54
N ILE A 263 -15.92 -3.27 -26.49
CA ILE A 263 -15.09 -2.07 -26.36
C ILE A 263 -13.95 -2.10 -27.41
N GLN A 264 -13.27 -3.23 -27.59
CA GLN A 264 -12.22 -3.37 -28.62
C GLN A 264 -12.73 -3.21 -30.06
N GLU A 265 -13.99 -3.53 -30.33
CA GLU A 265 -14.59 -3.43 -31.66
C GLU A 265 -15.11 -2.01 -31.98
N ARG A 266 -15.32 -1.14 -30.97
CA ARG A 266 -15.78 0.25 -31.16
C ARG A 266 -14.67 1.25 -31.49
N GLU A 267 -13.41 0.92 -31.21
CA GLU A 267 -12.24 1.78 -31.49
C GLU A 267 -11.55 1.45 -32.83
N ARG A 268 -12.15 0.62 -33.69
CA ARG A 268 -11.74 0.40 -35.09
C ARG A 268 -12.68 1.12 -36.06
#